data_AF-A0A146M0T3-F1
#
_entry.id   AF-A0A146M0T3-F1
#
_cell.length_a   1.000
_cell.length_b   1.000
_cell.length_c   1.000
_cell.angle_alpha   90.00
_cell.angle_beta   90.00
_cell.angle_gamma   90.00
#
_symmetry.space_group_name_H-M   'P 1'
#
loop_
_entity.id
_entity.type
_entity.pdbx_description
1 polymer ?
#
loop_
_entity_poly.entity_id
_entity_poly.type
_entity_poly.pdbx_seq_one_letter_code
_entity_poly.pdbx_strand_id
1 'polypeptide(L)'
;MGQIHMHLFIRNRLHPLVDIIQVAKAVEATGVANVGTNKGGTCVAIDIMGCSFAFISSHLAAHTEALERRNRDAGNVLTGIILKGNNNLSIIQSFTHIFW
;
A
#
# COMPACT_ATOMS: atom_id res chain seq x y z
N MET A 1 -5.55 0.38 -17.94
CA MET A 1 -5.91 -0.96 -17.42
C MET A 1 -5.11 -1.17 -16.14
N GLY A 2 -5.78 -1.37 -14.99
CA GLY A 2 -5.21 -1.28 -13.64
C GLY A 2 -5.29 0.13 -13.03
N GLN A 3 -6.47 0.57 -12.59
CA GLN A 3 -6.71 1.90 -12.01
C GLN A 3 -6.71 1.86 -10.47
N ILE A 4 -5.54 1.71 -9.86
CA ILE A 4 -5.38 1.98 -8.42
C ILE A 4 -4.40 3.15 -8.31
N HIS A 5 -4.91 4.28 -7.83
CA HIS A 5 -4.17 5.54 -7.74
C HIS A 5 -4.27 6.05 -6.31
N MET A 6 -3.13 6.42 -5.75
CA MET A 6 -3.04 7.10 -4.47
C MET A 6 -2.26 8.39 -4.67
N HIS A 7 -2.85 9.49 -4.20
CA HIS A 7 -2.22 10.80 -4.21
C HIS A 7 -2.20 11.31 -2.77
N LEU A 8 -1.02 11.67 -2.28
CA LEU A 8 -0.83 12.25 -0.97
C LEU A 8 -0.44 13.72 -1.15
N PHE A 9 -1.22 14.60 -0.52
CA PHE A 9 -0.95 16.04 -0.54
C PHE A 9 -0.58 16.50 0.85
N ILE A 10 0.41 17.39 0.92
CA ILE A 10 0.86 18.00 2.17
C ILE A 10 0.75 19.52 2.07
N ARG A 11 0.39 20.17 3.18
CA ARG A 11 0.40 21.63 3.25
C ARG A 11 1.83 22.13 3.06
N ASN A 12 2.03 23.18 2.26
CA ASN A 12 3.36 23.72 1.96
C ASN A 12 4.18 24.04 3.23
N ARG A 13 3.54 24.52 4.31
CA ARG A 13 4.21 24.80 5.59
C ARG A 13 4.83 23.57 6.28
N LEU A 14 4.37 22.37 5.93
CA LEU A 14 4.86 21.10 6.49
C LEU A 14 5.88 20.43 5.56
N HIS A 15 5.98 20.83 4.30
CA HIS A 15 6.93 20.27 3.34
C HIS A 15 8.40 20.30 3.84
N PRO A 16 8.89 21.37 4.50
CA PRO A 16 10.26 21.38 5.04
C PRO A 16 10.51 20.38 6.18
N LEU A 17 9.45 19.79 6.73
CA LEU A 17 9.51 18.85 7.86
C LEU A 17 9.43 17.39 7.41
N VAL A 18 9.34 17.15 6.09
CA VAL A 18 9.28 15.80 5.52
C VAL A 18 10.70 15.29 5.31
N ASP A 19 11.03 14.21 6.00
CA ASP A 19 12.38 13.62 5.95
C ASP A 19 12.50 12.58 4.85
N ILE A 20 11.45 11.77 4.66
CA ILE A 20 11.44 10.64 3.71
C ILE A 20 10.08 10.57 3.03
N ILE A 21 10.09 10.26 1.73
CA ILE A 21 8.90 9.88 0.96
C ILE A 21 9.23 8.59 0.22
N GLN A 22 8.40 7.56 0.42
CA GLN A 22 8.50 6.29 -0.29
C GLN A 22 7.18 5.95 -0.94
N VAL A 23 7.25 5.40 -2.15
CA VAL A 23 6.08 4.92 -2.89
C VAL A 23 6.33 3.47 -3.27
N ALA A 24 5.34 2.62 -3.02
CA ALA A 24 5.39 1.22 -3.38
C ALA A 24 4.05 0.75 -3.95
N LYS A 25 4.10 -0.34 -4.71
CA LYS A 25 2.93 -0.97 -5.30
C LYS A 25 3.05 -2.48 -5.14
N ALA A 26 1.99 -3.10 -4.65
CA ALA A 26 1.79 -4.54 -4.72
C ALA A 26 0.75 -4.82 -5.81
N VAL A 27 1.15 -5.51 -6.88
CA VAL A 27 0.23 -5.87 -7.96
C VAL A 27 -0.23 -7.30 -7.73
N GLU A 28 -1.54 -7.49 -7.60
CA GLU A 28 -2.13 -8.82 -7.65
C GLU A 28 -2.66 -9.07 -9.06
N ALA A 29 -2.03 -10.00 -9.75
CA ALA A 29 -2.54 -10.45 -11.03
C ALA A 29 -3.81 -11.29 -10.78
N THR A 30 -4.94 -10.84 -11.30
CA THR A 30 -6.28 -11.44 -11.11
C THR A 30 -6.98 -11.66 -12.44
N GLY A 31 -7.82 -12.69 -12.55
CA GLY A 31 -8.54 -13.05 -13.78
C GLY A 31 -8.24 -14.50 -14.23
N VAL A 32 -8.82 -14.91 -15.37
CA VAL A 32 -8.52 -16.22 -15.98
C VAL A 32 -7.02 -16.25 -16.30
N ALA A 33 -6.31 -17.23 -15.74
CA ALA A 33 -4.85 -17.39 -15.82
C ALA A 33 -3.97 -16.30 -15.15
N ASN A 34 -4.48 -15.52 -14.18
CA ASN A 34 -3.70 -14.51 -13.43
C ASN A 34 -3.06 -13.42 -14.33
N VAL A 35 -3.77 -12.91 -15.35
CA VAL A 35 -3.22 -11.91 -16.29
C VAL A 35 -3.79 -10.49 -16.10
N GLY A 36 -4.95 -10.33 -15.44
CA GLY A 36 -5.55 -9.01 -15.24
C GLY A 36 -4.88 -8.23 -14.11
N THR A 37 -4.58 -6.95 -14.34
CA THR A 37 -3.80 -6.10 -13.42
C THR A 37 -4.65 -5.12 -12.61
N ASN A 38 -5.94 -5.41 -12.40
CA ASN A 38 -6.90 -4.47 -11.79
C ASN A 38 -7.16 -4.67 -10.29
N LYS A 39 -6.39 -5.55 -9.64
CA LYS A 39 -6.44 -5.80 -8.20
C LYS A 39 -5.05 -5.67 -7.59
N GLY A 40 -4.99 -5.46 -6.29
CA GLY A 40 -3.74 -5.23 -5.57
C GLY A 40 -3.82 -3.97 -4.72
N GLY A 41 -2.68 -3.35 -4.45
CA GLY A 41 -2.60 -2.17 -3.60
C GLY A 41 -1.44 -1.24 -3.91
N THR A 42 -1.59 0.00 -3.48
CA THR A 42 -0.58 1.06 -3.55
C THR A 42 -0.31 1.58 -2.15
N CYS A 43 0.94 1.95 -1.89
CA CYS A 43 1.36 2.53 -0.64
C CYS A 43 2.14 3.81 -0.88
N VAL A 44 1.83 4.84 -0.09
CA VAL A 44 2.70 6.01 0.10
C VAL A 44 3.07 6.07 1.57
N ALA A 45 4.36 6.12 1.86
CA ALA A 45 4.89 6.26 3.20
C ALA A 45 5.68 7.57 3.33
N ILE A 46 5.51 8.25 4.45
CA ILE A 46 6.19 9.52 4.75
C ILE A 46 6.71 9.52 6.18
N ASP A 47 7.81 10.21 6.39
CA ASP A 47 8.32 10.57 7.72
C ASP A 47 8.21 12.07 7.92
N ILE A 48 7.59 12.49 9.01
CA ILE A 48 7.48 13.90 9.41
C ILE A 48 7.93 14.02 10.86
N MET A 49 9.05 14.71 11.09
CA MET A 49 9.59 14.98 12.43
C MET A 49 9.75 13.71 13.29
N GLY A 50 10.25 12.62 12.68
CA GLY A 50 10.43 11.34 13.36
C GLY A 50 9.15 10.55 13.64
N CYS A 51 7.98 11.00 13.15
CA CYS A 51 6.75 10.23 13.15
C CYS A 51 6.50 9.67 11.75
N SER A 52 6.34 8.34 11.66
CA SER A 52 6.25 7.62 10.40
C SER A 52 4.81 7.22 10.08
N PHE A 53 4.38 7.48 8.84
CA PHE A 53 3.02 7.24 8.36
C PHE A 53 3.05 6.38 7.11
N ALA A 54 2.20 5.35 7.06
CA ALA A 54 1.92 4.61 5.84
C ALA A 54 0.44 4.70 5.47
N PHE A 55 0.18 5.04 4.22
CA PHE A 55 -1.14 5.07 3.62
C PHE A 55 -1.20 3.95 2.58
N ILE A 56 -2.10 3.00 2.78
CA ILE A 56 -2.32 1.85 1.91
C ILE A 56 -3.71 2.01 1.29
N SER A 57 -3.82 1.75 -0.01
CA SER A 57 -5.11 1.64 -0.70
C SER A 57 -5.09 0.35 -1.49
N SER A 58 -6.21 -0.37 -1.50
CA SER A 58 -6.33 -1.62 -2.23
C SER A 58 -7.66 -1.74 -2.96
N HIS A 59 -7.62 -2.51 -4.05
CA HIS A 59 -8.81 -3.00 -4.73
C HIS A 59 -8.73 -4.52 -4.70
N LEU A 60 -9.53 -5.13 -3.83
CA LEU A 60 -9.57 -6.58 -3.60
C LEU A 60 -10.66 -7.26 -4.43
N ALA A 61 -10.70 -8.59 -4.44
CA ALA A 61 -11.71 -9.35 -5.15
C ALA A 61 -13.16 -8.91 -4.84
N ALA A 62 -13.94 -8.68 -5.90
CA ALA A 62 -15.35 -8.32 -5.85
C ALA A 62 -16.24 -9.55 -5.57
N HIS A 63 -17.55 -9.30 -5.39
CA HIS A 63 -18.62 -10.29 -5.12
C HIS A 63 -18.66 -10.83 -3.70
N THR A 64 -19.87 -11.10 -3.20
CA THR A 64 -20.14 -11.48 -1.81
C THR A 64 -19.42 -12.74 -1.38
N GLU A 65 -19.33 -13.73 -2.28
CA GLU A 65 -18.80 -15.07 -2.03
C GLU A 65 -17.26 -15.09 -1.95
N ALA A 66 -16.59 -14.02 -2.39
CA ALA A 66 -15.14 -13.97 -2.51
C ALA A 66 -14.39 -13.60 -1.21
N LEU A 67 -14.95 -13.89 -0.03
CA LEU A 67 -14.35 -13.55 1.27
C LEU A 67 -12.93 -14.12 1.41
N GLU A 68 -12.78 -15.41 1.16
CA GLU A 68 -11.47 -16.09 1.26
C GLU A 68 -10.45 -15.53 0.26
N ARG A 69 -10.92 -15.11 -0.91
CA ARG A 69 -10.05 -14.47 -1.90
C ARG A 69 -9.63 -13.07 -1.44
N ARG A 70 -10.53 -12.26 -0.88
CA ARG A 70 -10.19 -10.95 -0.31
C ARG A 70 -9.18 -11.05 0.83
N ASN A 71 -9.33 -12.05 1.72
CA ASN A 71 -8.36 -12.28 2.80
C ASN A 71 -6.96 -12.58 2.24
N ARG A 72 -6.86 -13.41 1.20
CA ARG A 72 -5.59 -13.67 0.51
C ARG A 72 -5.06 -12.43 -0.22
N ASP A 73 -5.91 -11.71 -0.94
CA ASP A 73 -5.50 -10.48 -1.65
C ASP A 73 -4.93 -9.45 -0.65
N ALA A 74 -5.56 -9.28 0.53
CA ALA A 74 -5.05 -8.42 1.59
C ALA A 74 -3.69 -8.90 2.12
N GLY A 75 -3.54 -10.20 2.39
CA GLY A 75 -2.24 -10.78 2.78
C GLY A 75 -1.15 -10.50 1.74
N ASN A 76 -1.48 -10.63 0.46
CA ASN A 76 -0.52 -10.38 -0.61
C ASN A 76 -0.17 -8.89 -0.78
N VAL A 77 -1.13 -7.98 -0.56
CA VAL A 77 -0.83 -6.53 -0.55
C VAL A 77 0.17 -6.20 0.57
N LEU A 78 -0.02 -6.75 1.76
CA LEU A 78 0.87 -6.53 2.91
C LEU A 78 2.30 -7.02 2.68
N THR A 79 2.45 -8.19 2.07
CA THR A 79 3.77 -8.80 1.82
C THR A 79 4.43 -8.28 0.55
N GLY A 80 3.63 -7.81 -0.42
CA GLY A 80 4.12 -7.27 -1.68
C GLY A 80 4.53 -5.80 -1.64
N ILE A 81 4.12 -5.04 -0.62
CA ILE A 81 4.60 -3.66 -0.42
C ILE A 81 6.01 -3.71 0.18
N ILE A 82 7.00 -3.38 -0.65
CA ILE A 82 8.40 -3.33 -0.25
C ILE A 82 8.86 -1.87 -0.21
N LEU A 83 9.23 -1.39 0.97
CA LEU A 83 9.76 -0.04 1.21
C LEU A 83 11.25 -0.13 1.53
N LYS A 84 12.05 0.82 1.02
CA LYS A 84 13.50 0.87 1.21
C LYS A 84 13.82 1.03 2.70
N GLY A 85 14.80 0.25 3.18
CA GLY A 85 15.31 0.31 4.55
C GLY A 85 14.58 -0.58 5.56
N ASN A 86 13.46 -1.21 5.18
CA ASN A 86 12.66 -2.09 6.05
C ASN A 86 12.84 -3.58 5.66
N ASN A 87 14.07 -4.08 5.72
CA ASN A 87 14.38 -5.37 5.09
C ASN A 87 13.87 -6.60 5.86
N ASN A 88 13.45 -6.45 7.13
CA ASN A 88 13.05 -7.57 8.00
C ASN A 88 11.73 -7.35 8.77
N LEU A 89 11.05 -6.23 8.58
CA LEU A 89 9.78 -5.93 9.28
C LEU A 89 8.63 -5.85 8.28
N SER A 90 7.48 -6.40 8.67
CA SER A 90 6.26 -6.22 7.89
C SER A 90 5.83 -4.75 7.92
N ILE A 91 5.19 -4.27 6.86
CA ILE A 91 4.66 -2.90 6.82
C ILE A 91 3.78 -2.56 8.03
N ILE A 92 3.08 -3.55 8.60
CA ILE A 92 2.21 -3.39 9.79
C ILE A 92 3.00 -2.94 11.03
N GLN A 93 4.28 -3.27 11.10
CA GLN A 93 5.14 -3.02 12.26
C GLN A 93 6.15 -1.90 12.02
N SER A 94 6.26 -1.41 10.79
CA SER A 94 7.30 -0.49 10.36
C SER A 94 6.96 0.99 10.55
N PHE A 95 5.71 1.32 10.90
CA PHE A 95 5.22 2.71 10.93
C PHE A 95 4.55 3.06 12.27
N THR A 96 4.68 4.31 12.72
CA THR A 96 3.98 4.83 13.89
C THR A 96 2.46 4.82 13.66
N HIS A 97 2.04 5.18 12.44
CA HIS A 97 0.63 5.19 12.05
C HIS A 97 0.44 4.53 10.68
N ILE A 98 -0.61 3.71 10.59
CA ILE A 98 -0.99 3.02 9.35
C ILE A 98 -2.46 3.29 9.08
N PHE A 99 -2.74 3.64 7.84
CA PHE A 99 -4.09 3.81 7.30
C PHE A 99 -4.25 2.83 6.14
N TRP A 100 -5.30 2.02 6.20
CA TRP A 100 -5.71 1.15 5.11
C TRP A 100 -7.22 1.14 4.99
#